data_AF-A0A4U7D8E3-F1
#
_entry.id   AF-A0A4U7D8E3-F1
#
_cell.length_a   1.000
_cell.length_b   1.000
_cell.length_c   1.000
_cell.angle_alpha   90.00
_cell.angle_beta   90.00
_cell.angle_gamma   90.00
#
_symmetry.space_group_name_H-M   'P 1'
#
loop_
_entity.id
_entity.type
_entity.pdbx_description
1 polymer ?
#
loop_
_entity_poly.entity_id
_entity_poly.type
_entity_poly.pdbx_seq_one_letter_code
_entity_poly.pdbx_strand_id
1 'polypeptide(L)'
;VEAIVTAETSAAVREAVVDFGDRVAEYAFVGTYDPVTERIDPVEVSEAGGPAKLYESARQTFPAITAASQNEPQRIVDGQATGGAHGEWLNRLLHFGYRESLAVPVSHCGTVHAIAEFISTDAERFAEPERQAVGAVADAAGMRLSTLESASASNAPIAFDFECQDPSPLFPGLSTSGTIVVEHVALTGRENFHLTGRVD
;
A
#
# COMPACT_ATOMS: atom_id res chain seq x y z
N VAL A 1 14.65 3.54 8.94
CA VAL A 1 14.70 4.57 7.88
C VAL A 1 16.02 4.54 7.10
N GLU A 2 17.20 4.64 7.75
CA GLU A 2 18.49 4.63 7.03
C GLU A 2 18.69 3.39 6.12
N ALA A 3 18.40 2.19 6.63
CA ALA A 3 18.45 0.95 5.85
C ALA A 3 17.53 0.98 4.62
N ILE A 4 16.36 1.62 4.72
CA ILE A 4 15.40 1.76 3.63
C ILE A 4 15.96 2.70 2.56
N VAL A 5 16.40 3.90 2.95
CA VAL A 5 16.82 4.93 1.97
C VAL A 5 18.11 4.55 1.23
N THR A 6 18.94 3.69 1.83
CA THR A 6 20.20 3.21 1.24
C THR A 6 20.06 1.88 0.50
N ALA A 7 18.93 1.17 0.63
CA ALA A 7 18.71 -0.13 0.00
C ALA A 7 18.83 -0.07 -1.52
N GLU A 8 19.63 -0.93 -2.13
CA GLU A 8 19.89 -0.94 -3.59
C GLU A 8 18.87 -1.76 -4.39
N THR A 9 18.03 -2.54 -3.72
CA THR A 9 17.03 -3.42 -4.36
C THR A 9 15.68 -3.32 -3.68
N SER A 10 14.60 -3.60 -4.41
CA SER A 10 13.25 -3.61 -3.84
C SER A 10 13.09 -4.66 -2.76
N ALA A 11 13.78 -5.81 -2.88
CA ALA A 11 13.81 -6.84 -1.84
C ALA A 11 14.41 -6.30 -0.53
N ALA A 12 15.56 -5.62 -0.60
CA ALA A 12 16.20 -5.03 0.58
C ALA A 12 15.34 -3.93 1.25
N VAL A 13 14.54 -3.18 0.47
CA VAL A 13 13.56 -2.25 1.06
C VAL A 13 12.49 -2.99 1.86
N ARG A 14 11.94 -4.07 1.29
CA ARG A 14 10.88 -4.86 1.94
C ARG A 14 11.38 -5.58 3.20
N GLU A 15 12.57 -6.16 3.12
CA GLU A 15 13.28 -6.75 4.27
C GLU A 15 13.45 -5.71 5.39
N ALA A 16 13.94 -4.51 5.07
CA ALA A 16 14.12 -3.44 6.06
C ALA A 16 12.80 -2.95 6.69
N VAL A 17 11.65 -3.07 6.00
CA VAL A 17 10.32 -2.78 6.55
C VAL A 17 9.88 -3.89 7.51
N VAL A 18 10.10 -5.17 7.17
CA VAL A 18 9.82 -6.29 8.06
C VAL A 18 10.71 -6.24 9.31
N ASP A 19 12.00 -5.97 9.16
CA ASP A 19 12.96 -5.78 10.27
C ASP A 19 12.54 -4.65 11.23
N PHE A 20 11.95 -3.59 10.69
CA PHE A 20 11.35 -2.55 11.52
C PHE A 20 10.11 -3.09 12.25
N GLY A 21 9.26 -3.82 11.53
CA GLY A 21 8.08 -4.50 12.06
C GLY A 21 8.39 -5.39 13.27
N ASP A 22 9.44 -6.21 13.20
CA ASP A 22 9.87 -7.11 14.29
C ASP A 22 10.28 -6.38 15.56
N ARG A 23 10.58 -5.07 15.48
CA ARG A 23 10.92 -4.24 16.64
C ARG A 23 9.70 -3.55 17.24
N VAL A 24 8.64 -3.37 16.45
CA VAL A 24 7.45 -2.61 16.84
C VAL A 24 6.21 -3.48 17.00
N ALA A 25 6.23 -4.73 16.55
CA ALA A 25 5.11 -5.66 16.58
C ALA A 25 5.61 -7.09 16.80
N GLU A 26 4.71 -8.03 17.09
CA GLU A 26 5.06 -9.45 17.20
C GLU A 26 5.02 -10.18 15.86
N TYR A 27 4.41 -9.58 14.84
CA TYR A 27 4.42 -10.11 13.48
C TYR A 27 4.32 -8.96 12.47
N ALA A 28 5.10 -9.06 11.41
CA ALA A 28 5.04 -8.17 10.26
C ALA A 28 5.16 -8.93 8.94
N PHE A 29 4.56 -8.37 7.89
CA PHE A 29 4.84 -8.79 6.52
C PHE A 29 4.77 -7.63 5.55
N VAL A 30 5.39 -7.81 4.39
CA VAL A 30 5.22 -6.98 3.21
C VAL A 30 4.74 -7.84 2.05
N GLY A 31 3.72 -7.36 1.33
CA GLY A 31 3.16 -8.02 0.16
C GLY A 31 3.14 -7.10 -1.07
N THR A 32 3.04 -7.71 -2.24
CA THR A 32 2.69 -7.01 -3.48
C THR A 32 1.18 -7.04 -3.69
N TYR A 33 0.61 -5.92 -4.09
CA TYR A 33 -0.81 -5.80 -4.40
C TYR A 33 -1.02 -5.83 -5.92
N ASP A 34 -1.87 -6.73 -6.39
CA ASP A 34 -2.37 -6.75 -7.76
C ASP A 34 -3.76 -6.07 -7.80
N PRO A 35 -3.87 -4.85 -8.36
CA PRO A 35 -5.13 -4.11 -8.43
C PRO A 35 -6.14 -4.70 -9.43
N VAL A 36 -5.72 -5.58 -10.34
CA VAL A 36 -6.61 -6.22 -11.32
C VAL A 36 -7.33 -7.41 -10.69
N THR A 37 -6.58 -8.23 -9.95
CA THR A 37 -7.14 -9.41 -9.27
C THR A 37 -7.58 -9.12 -7.84
N GLU A 38 -7.27 -7.93 -7.31
CA GLU A 38 -7.51 -7.51 -5.92
C GLU A 38 -6.88 -8.48 -4.91
N ARG A 39 -5.66 -8.94 -5.21
CA ARG A 39 -4.94 -9.92 -4.42
C ARG A 39 -3.66 -9.35 -3.85
N ILE A 40 -3.33 -9.83 -2.66
CA ILE A 40 -2.03 -9.60 -2.04
C ILE A 40 -1.27 -10.90 -2.09
N ASP A 41 -0.03 -10.81 -2.57
CA ASP A 41 0.96 -11.88 -2.46
C ASP A 41 2.00 -11.46 -1.43
N PRO A 42 2.02 -12.07 -0.22
CA PRO A 42 3.07 -11.81 0.76
C PRO A 42 4.42 -12.23 0.19
N VAL A 43 5.38 -11.30 0.17
CA VAL A 43 6.71 -11.53 -0.40
C VAL A 43 7.80 -11.58 0.66
N GLU A 44 7.62 -10.85 1.77
CA GLU A 44 8.52 -10.89 2.92
C GLU A 44 7.70 -11.03 4.20
N VAL A 45 8.09 -11.92 5.10
CA VAL A 45 7.39 -12.22 6.35
C VAL A 45 8.39 -12.35 7.49
N SER A 46 8.04 -11.80 8.65
CA SER A 46 8.77 -11.94 9.91
C SER A 46 8.91 -13.41 10.35
N GLU A 47 7.80 -14.14 10.32
CA GLU A 47 7.75 -15.57 10.66
C GLU A 47 6.95 -16.37 9.63
N ALA A 48 7.48 -17.54 9.25
CA ALA A 48 6.76 -18.46 8.38
C ALA A 48 5.56 -19.08 9.11
N GLY A 49 4.38 -19.07 8.49
CA GLY A 49 3.19 -19.70 9.09
C GLY A 49 2.23 -18.76 9.79
N GLY A 50 2.59 -17.49 9.94
CA GLY A 50 1.74 -16.48 10.56
C GLY A 50 0.58 -15.98 9.70
N PRO A 51 -0.08 -14.90 10.14
CA PRO A 51 -1.30 -14.36 9.53
C PRO A 51 -1.21 -14.03 8.04
N ALA A 52 -0.03 -13.74 7.48
CA ALA A 52 0.12 -13.42 6.06
C ALA A 52 -0.45 -14.52 5.13
N LYS A 53 -0.40 -15.80 5.56
CA LYS A 53 -0.95 -16.94 4.79
C LYS A 53 -2.45 -16.84 4.53
N LEU A 54 -3.16 -16.06 5.33
CA LEU A 54 -4.59 -15.83 5.13
C LEU A 54 -4.87 -15.11 3.79
N TYR A 55 -3.91 -14.33 3.27
CA TYR A 55 -4.04 -13.65 1.97
C TYR A 55 -3.83 -14.55 0.76
N GLU A 56 -3.08 -15.66 0.90
CA GLU A 56 -2.83 -16.61 -0.20
C GLU A 56 -4.14 -17.25 -0.70
N SER A 57 -5.07 -17.51 0.21
CA SER A 57 -6.31 -18.24 -0.04
C SER A 57 -7.57 -17.37 -0.03
N ALA A 58 -7.48 -16.13 0.46
CA ALA A 58 -8.64 -15.27 0.61
C ALA A 58 -9.08 -14.64 -0.73
N ARG A 59 -10.41 -14.66 -0.96
CA ARG A 59 -11.11 -13.76 -1.89
C ARG A 59 -11.88 -12.67 -1.14
N GLN A 60 -11.56 -12.48 0.14
CA GLN A 60 -12.24 -11.54 1.01
C GLN A 60 -11.45 -10.25 1.10
N THR A 61 -12.17 -9.14 1.28
CA THR A 61 -11.59 -7.82 1.50
C THR A 61 -11.03 -7.76 2.92
N PHE A 62 -9.79 -8.20 3.09
CA PHE A 62 -9.01 -8.06 4.32
C PHE A 62 -8.33 -6.68 4.41
N PRO A 63 -7.88 -6.25 5.60
CA PRO A 63 -7.42 -4.88 5.82
C PRO A 63 -6.32 -4.45 4.87
N ALA A 64 -5.36 -5.32 4.56
CA ALA A 64 -4.30 -4.98 3.63
C ALA A 64 -4.81 -4.74 2.20
N ILE A 65 -5.86 -5.44 1.75
CA ILE A 65 -6.49 -5.22 0.43
C ILE A 65 -7.20 -3.87 0.41
N THR A 66 -7.97 -3.56 1.46
CA THR A 66 -8.60 -2.24 1.61
C THR A 66 -7.55 -1.13 1.64
N ALA A 67 -6.48 -1.32 2.42
CA ALA A 67 -5.41 -0.35 2.54
C ALA A 67 -4.71 -0.07 1.20
N ALA A 68 -4.45 -1.12 0.43
CA ALA A 68 -3.81 -1.01 -0.87
C ALA A 68 -4.74 -0.38 -1.93
N SER A 69 -6.03 -0.77 -1.95
CA SER A 69 -6.99 -0.23 -2.92
C SER A 69 -7.36 1.23 -2.66
N GLN A 70 -7.47 1.62 -1.39
CA GLN A 70 -7.84 3.00 -1.01
C GLN A 70 -6.61 3.90 -0.82
N ASN A 71 -5.41 3.32 -0.78
CA ASN A 71 -4.18 4.01 -0.38
C ASN A 71 -4.33 4.72 0.98
N GLU A 72 -4.99 4.05 1.94
CA GLU A 72 -5.25 4.56 3.28
C GLU A 72 -4.97 3.49 4.36
N PRO A 73 -4.25 3.82 5.46
CA PRO A 73 -4.02 2.88 6.56
C PRO A 73 -5.31 2.28 7.13
N GLN A 74 -5.29 0.97 7.41
CA GLN A 74 -6.40 0.25 8.01
C GLN A 74 -5.97 -0.33 9.37
N ARG A 75 -6.58 0.16 10.45
CA ARG A 75 -6.33 -0.31 11.82
C ARG A 75 -7.51 -1.10 12.34
N ILE A 76 -7.26 -2.34 12.75
CA ILE A 76 -8.26 -3.27 13.29
C ILE A 76 -7.86 -3.65 14.70
N VAL A 77 -8.80 -3.53 15.64
CA VAL A 77 -8.55 -3.69 17.08
C VAL A 77 -9.65 -4.55 17.70
N ASP A 78 -9.26 -5.51 18.53
CA ASP A 78 -10.16 -6.29 19.38
C ASP A 78 -10.98 -5.39 20.33
N GLY A 79 -12.28 -5.66 20.46
CA GLY A 79 -13.18 -4.93 21.35
C GLY A 79 -13.64 -3.56 20.87
N GLN A 80 -13.11 -3.02 19.76
CA GLN A 80 -13.71 -1.88 19.09
C GLN A 80 -14.85 -2.36 18.19
N ALA A 81 -15.98 -1.64 18.18
CA ALA A 81 -17.09 -1.93 17.29
C ALA A 81 -16.63 -1.68 15.84
N THR A 82 -16.02 -2.70 15.22
CA THR A 82 -15.74 -2.69 13.79
C THR A 82 -17.10 -2.65 13.10
N GLY A 83 -17.48 -1.50 12.57
CA GLY A 83 -18.64 -1.34 11.71
C GLY A 83 -18.49 -2.15 10.42
N GLY A 84 -18.57 -3.47 10.51
CA GLY A 84 -18.98 -4.38 9.45
C GLY A 84 -17.92 -4.97 8.51
N ALA A 85 -16.74 -4.39 8.27
CA ALA A 85 -15.93 -4.85 7.13
C ALA A 85 -14.97 -6.03 7.41
N HIS A 86 -14.33 -6.08 8.59
CA HIS A 86 -13.18 -6.96 8.82
C HIS A 86 -13.33 -7.92 10.02
N GLY A 87 -14.56 -8.21 10.46
CA GLY A 87 -14.81 -9.09 11.61
C GLY A 87 -14.24 -10.51 11.43
N GLU A 88 -14.30 -11.06 10.21
CA GLU A 88 -13.70 -12.36 9.92
C GLU A 88 -12.17 -12.33 10.04
N TRP A 89 -11.54 -11.25 9.57
CA TRP A 89 -10.09 -11.06 9.73
C TRP A 89 -9.70 -11.04 11.20
N LEU A 90 -10.37 -10.22 12.02
CA LEU A 90 -10.11 -10.13 13.45
C LEU A 90 -10.32 -11.48 14.15
N ASN A 91 -11.39 -12.20 13.82
CA ASN A 91 -11.61 -13.54 14.36
C ASN A 91 -10.44 -14.47 14.05
N ARG A 92 -9.93 -14.47 12.81
CA ARG A 92 -8.77 -15.29 12.44
C ARG A 92 -7.51 -14.84 13.18
N LEU A 93 -7.25 -13.54 13.31
CA LEU A 93 -6.13 -13.03 14.10
C LEU A 93 -6.17 -13.49 15.56
N LEU A 94 -7.34 -13.47 16.18
CA LEU A 94 -7.53 -13.96 17.55
C LEU A 94 -7.20 -15.46 17.69
N HIS A 95 -7.42 -16.28 16.65
CA HIS A 95 -6.99 -17.69 16.66
C HIS A 95 -5.46 -17.84 16.63
N PHE A 96 -4.74 -16.87 16.04
CA PHE A 96 -3.28 -16.78 16.11
C PHE A 96 -2.78 -16.13 17.41
N GLY A 97 -3.69 -15.62 18.26
CA GLY A 97 -3.36 -14.93 19.52
C GLY A 97 -3.12 -13.43 19.39
N TYR A 98 -3.37 -12.84 18.22
CA TYR A 98 -3.22 -11.41 17.98
C TYR A 98 -4.52 -10.65 18.20
N ARG A 99 -4.40 -9.41 18.70
CA ARG A 99 -5.52 -8.55 19.10
C ARG A 99 -5.60 -7.26 18.30
N GLU A 100 -4.56 -6.92 17.56
CA GLU A 100 -4.51 -5.72 16.73
C GLU A 100 -3.77 -5.99 15.41
N SER A 101 -4.21 -5.31 14.35
CA SER A 101 -3.48 -5.18 13.11
C SER A 101 -3.51 -3.73 12.61
N LEU A 102 -2.40 -3.30 12.03
CA LEU A 102 -2.26 -2.08 11.26
C LEU A 102 -1.70 -2.43 9.87
N ALA A 103 -2.53 -2.34 8.85
CA ALA A 103 -2.10 -2.41 7.45
C ALA A 103 -1.87 -0.99 6.92
N VAL A 104 -0.72 -0.74 6.29
CA VAL A 104 -0.33 0.55 5.71
C VAL A 104 0.13 0.40 4.27
N PRO A 105 -0.40 1.22 3.35
CA PRO A 105 0.11 1.26 1.99
C PRO A 105 1.54 1.79 1.99
N VAL A 106 2.42 1.14 1.24
CA VAL A 106 3.78 1.62 0.95
C VAL A 106 3.70 2.31 -0.41
N SER A 107 3.41 3.61 -0.38
CA SER A 107 3.05 4.37 -1.58
C SER A 107 3.89 5.63 -1.79
N HIS A 108 3.95 6.07 -3.04
CA HIS A 108 4.57 7.34 -3.41
C HIS A 108 3.77 8.00 -4.54
N CYS A 109 3.49 9.30 -4.41
CA CYS A 109 2.71 10.07 -5.38
C CYS A 109 1.36 9.41 -5.77
N GLY A 110 0.72 8.72 -4.82
CA GLY A 110 -0.56 8.04 -5.04
C GLY A 110 -0.46 6.64 -5.67
N THR A 111 0.75 6.17 -5.97
CA THR A 111 1.01 4.79 -6.43
C THR A 111 1.35 3.90 -5.24
N VAL A 112 0.60 2.81 -5.05
CA VAL A 112 0.93 1.78 -4.05
C VAL A 112 1.93 0.79 -4.65
N HIS A 113 3.16 0.79 -4.14
CA HIS A 113 4.24 -0.08 -4.60
C HIS A 113 4.30 -1.41 -3.82
N ALA A 114 3.83 -1.38 -2.58
CA ALA A 114 3.68 -2.54 -1.72
C ALA A 114 2.65 -2.28 -0.62
N ILE A 115 2.33 -3.30 0.16
CA ILE A 115 1.50 -3.19 1.35
C ILE A 115 2.25 -3.82 2.53
N ALA A 116 2.33 -3.11 3.65
CA ALA A 116 2.91 -3.63 4.88
C ALA A 116 1.79 -3.82 5.91
N GLU A 117 1.83 -4.90 6.68
CA GLU A 117 0.91 -5.10 7.79
C GLU A 117 1.69 -5.54 9.03
N PHE A 118 1.38 -4.89 10.15
CA PHE A 118 1.99 -5.09 11.45
C PHE A 118 0.91 -5.57 12.41
N ILE A 119 1.20 -6.62 13.16
CA ILE A 119 0.20 -7.37 13.93
C ILE A 119 0.73 -7.57 15.35
N SER A 120 -0.13 -7.27 16.32
CA SER A 120 0.22 -7.20 17.73
C SER A 120 -0.71 -8.03 18.60
N THR A 121 -0.15 -8.58 19.66
CA THR A 121 -0.87 -9.24 20.76
C THR A 121 -1.47 -8.24 21.75
N ASP A 122 -0.95 -7.01 21.78
CA ASP A 122 -1.53 -5.87 22.48
C ASP A 122 -2.54 -5.13 21.57
N ALA A 123 -3.68 -4.74 22.13
CA ALA A 123 -4.78 -4.06 21.43
C ALA A 123 -4.56 -2.54 21.27
N GLU A 124 -3.55 -1.97 21.92
CA GLU A 124 -3.24 -0.54 21.87
C GLU A 124 -1.86 -0.23 21.28
N ARG A 125 -1.21 -1.23 20.68
CA ARG A 125 0.17 -1.11 20.18
C ARG A 125 0.33 -0.07 19.10
N PHE A 126 -0.66 0.08 18.21
CA PHE A 126 -0.65 1.08 17.15
C PHE A 126 -1.51 2.30 17.47
N ALA A 127 -1.57 2.70 18.75
CA ALA A 127 -1.93 4.04 19.14
C ALA A 127 -0.85 5.06 18.69
N GLU A 128 -1.08 6.35 18.94
CA GLU A 128 0.02 7.32 18.82
C GLU A 128 0.97 7.18 20.01
N PRO A 129 2.30 7.33 19.82
CA PRO A 129 2.99 7.78 18.59
C PRO A 129 3.42 6.67 17.61
N GLU A 130 3.24 5.40 17.96
CA GLU A 130 3.73 4.25 17.18
C GLU A 130 3.18 4.23 15.76
N ARG A 131 1.89 4.56 15.58
CA ARG A 131 1.27 4.66 14.27
C ARG A 131 1.92 5.70 13.36
N GLN A 132 2.30 6.86 13.90
CA GLN A 132 3.05 7.86 13.13
C GLN A 132 4.42 7.35 12.70
N ALA A 133 5.12 6.59 13.57
CA ALA A 133 6.40 5.99 13.23
C ALA A 133 6.27 4.95 12.10
N VAL A 134 5.24 4.10 12.16
CA VAL A 134 4.92 3.15 11.09
C VAL A 134 4.63 3.87 9.77
N GLY A 135 3.82 4.94 9.80
CA GLY A 135 3.53 5.74 8.61
C GLY A 135 4.77 6.34 7.96
N ALA A 136 5.66 6.95 8.77
CA ALA A 136 6.90 7.54 8.27
C ALA A 136 7.85 6.50 7.63
N VAL A 137 7.87 5.26 8.15
CA VAL A 137 8.63 4.15 7.55
C VAL A 137 8.01 3.72 6.22
N ALA A 138 6.68 3.61 6.15
CA ALA A 138 5.97 3.26 4.93
C ALA A 138 6.18 4.31 3.83
N ASP A 139 6.13 5.61 4.15
CA ASP A 139 6.37 6.71 3.21
C ASP A 139 7.81 6.66 2.64
N ALA A 140 8.79 6.46 3.51
CA ALA A 140 10.19 6.34 3.10
C ALA A 140 10.42 5.12 2.19
N ALA A 141 9.77 3.99 2.51
CA ALA A 141 9.84 2.78 1.70
C ALA A 141 9.15 2.97 0.34
N GLY A 142 7.99 3.63 0.29
CA GLY A 142 7.26 3.94 -0.94
C GLY A 142 8.09 4.79 -1.88
N MET A 143 8.68 5.87 -1.36
CA MET A 143 9.59 6.73 -2.14
C MET A 143 10.80 5.95 -2.69
N ARG A 144 11.39 5.06 -1.89
CA ARG A 144 12.55 4.27 -2.35
C ARG A 144 12.16 3.24 -3.41
N LEU A 145 11.06 2.51 -3.21
CA LEU A 145 10.56 1.55 -4.19
C LEU A 145 10.25 2.23 -5.52
N SER A 146 9.58 3.38 -5.49
CA SER A 146 9.31 4.20 -6.68
C SER A 146 10.58 4.57 -7.45
N THR A 147 11.63 4.98 -6.73
CA THR A 147 12.94 5.32 -7.32
C THR A 147 13.60 4.12 -8.00
N LEU A 148 13.58 2.95 -7.33
CA LEU A 148 14.20 1.72 -7.83
C LEU A 148 13.46 1.14 -9.04
N GLU A 149 12.13 1.20 -9.03
CA GLU A 149 11.29 0.78 -10.16
C GLU A 149 11.52 1.69 -11.36
N SER A 150 11.59 3.01 -11.16
CA SER A 150 11.86 3.97 -12.23
C SER A 150 13.27 3.80 -12.83
N ALA A 151 14.27 3.44 -12.02
CA ALA A 151 15.62 3.14 -12.51
C ALA A 151 15.69 1.85 -13.34
N SER A 152 14.77 0.92 -13.11
CA SER A 152 14.70 -0.39 -13.77
C SER A 152 13.71 -0.43 -14.95
N ALA A 153 12.84 0.59 -15.05
CA ALA A 153 11.81 0.67 -16.07
C ALA A 153 12.43 0.89 -17.45
N SER A 154 11.84 0.24 -18.46
CA SER A 154 12.14 0.56 -19.86
C SER A 154 11.71 2.00 -20.13
N ASN A 155 12.60 2.82 -20.71
CA ASN A 155 12.27 4.17 -21.21
C ASN A 155 11.31 4.16 -22.42
N ALA A 156 10.69 3.02 -22.74
CA ALA A 156 9.68 2.96 -23.78
C ALA A 156 8.42 3.71 -23.31
N PRO A 157 8.01 4.78 -24.00
CA PRO A 157 6.84 5.56 -23.60
C PRO A 157 5.58 4.70 -23.71
N ILE A 158 4.78 4.66 -22.65
CA ILE A 158 3.41 4.19 -22.71
C ILE A 158 2.58 5.37 -23.19
N ALA A 159 2.16 5.35 -24.46
CA ALA A 159 1.29 6.37 -25.02
C ALA A 159 -0.16 6.06 -24.66
N PHE A 160 -0.82 7.00 -23.98
CA PHE A 160 -2.27 7.00 -23.79
C PHE A 160 -2.86 8.07 -24.70
N ASP A 161 -3.72 7.68 -25.64
CA ASP A 161 -4.51 8.62 -26.43
C ASP A 161 -5.81 8.92 -25.68
N PHE A 162 -5.97 10.16 -25.22
CA PHE A 162 -7.20 10.63 -24.60
C PHE A 162 -8.00 11.45 -25.62
N GLU A 163 -9.10 10.90 -26.11
CA GLU A 163 -10.06 11.67 -26.91
C GLU A 163 -11.10 12.31 -25.97
N CYS A 164 -11.00 13.62 -25.78
CA CYS A 164 -12.00 14.39 -25.04
C CYS A 164 -13.01 15.01 -26.01
N GLN A 165 -14.30 14.86 -25.74
CA GLN A 165 -15.35 15.61 -26.43
C GLN A 165 -15.39 17.06 -25.91
N ASP A 166 -15.75 18.04 -26.75
CA ASP A 166 -15.87 19.45 -26.35
C ASP A 166 -17.23 19.71 -25.67
N PRO A 167 -17.27 20.26 -24.44
CA PRO A 167 -16.14 20.59 -23.55
C PRO A 167 -15.61 19.36 -22.80
N SER A 168 -14.30 19.31 -22.57
CA SER A 168 -13.67 18.15 -21.93
C SER A 168 -14.28 17.92 -20.54
N PRO A 169 -14.94 16.76 -20.30
CA PRO A 169 -15.50 16.47 -18.98
C PRO A 169 -14.41 16.18 -17.95
N LEU A 170 -13.22 15.74 -18.40
CA LEU A 170 -12.07 15.47 -17.55
C LEU A 170 -11.32 16.76 -17.19
N PHE A 171 -11.37 17.76 -18.06
CA PHE A 171 -10.63 19.00 -17.91
C PHE A 171 -11.50 20.24 -18.22
N PRO A 172 -12.52 20.51 -17.41
CA PRO A 172 -13.50 21.58 -17.69
C PRO A 172 -12.89 23.00 -17.67
N GLY A 173 -11.68 23.16 -17.14
CA GLY A 173 -10.94 24.43 -17.11
C GLY A 173 -9.85 24.57 -18.18
N LEU A 174 -9.63 23.58 -19.04
CA LEU A 174 -8.59 23.67 -20.06
C LEU A 174 -9.05 24.53 -21.25
N SER A 175 -8.25 25.53 -21.60
CA SER A 175 -8.45 26.29 -22.84
C SER A 175 -8.29 25.37 -24.06
N THR A 176 -8.93 25.70 -25.18
CA THR A 176 -8.88 24.96 -26.46
C THR A 176 -7.47 24.84 -27.07
N SER A 177 -6.45 25.44 -26.46
CA SER A 177 -5.05 25.40 -26.90
C SER A 177 -4.07 24.98 -25.81
N GLY A 178 -4.56 24.55 -24.64
CA GLY A 178 -3.70 24.15 -23.52
C GLY A 178 -3.12 22.75 -23.71
N THR A 179 -1.89 22.55 -23.25
CA THR A 179 -1.25 21.23 -23.23
C THR A 179 -1.30 20.65 -21.83
N ILE A 180 -1.77 19.42 -21.68
CA ILE A 180 -1.68 18.68 -20.42
C ILE A 180 -0.39 17.87 -20.44
N VAL A 181 0.50 18.15 -19.50
CA VAL A 181 1.69 17.34 -19.28
C VAL A 181 1.37 16.40 -18.13
N VAL A 182 1.21 15.11 -18.45
CA VAL A 182 1.08 14.06 -17.44
C VAL A 182 2.47 13.71 -16.94
N GLU A 183 2.71 13.91 -15.64
CA GLU A 183 4.00 13.63 -15.01
C GLU A 183 3.99 12.23 -14.37
N HIS A 184 2.86 11.79 -13.82
CA HIS A 184 2.73 10.46 -13.23
C HIS A 184 1.37 9.82 -13.55
N VAL A 185 1.38 8.51 -13.79
CA VAL A 185 0.19 7.66 -13.94
C VAL A 185 0.30 6.52 -12.94
N ALA A 186 -0.71 6.36 -12.09
CA ALA A 186 -0.81 5.27 -11.13
C ALA A 186 -2.09 4.48 -11.39
N LEU A 187 -2.02 3.15 -11.43
CA LEU A 187 -3.23 2.32 -11.40
C LEU A 187 -3.67 2.17 -9.94
N THR A 188 -4.84 2.70 -9.58
CA THR A 188 -5.35 2.71 -8.20
C THR A 188 -6.46 1.69 -7.97
N GLY A 189 -6.91 1.02 -9.03
CA GLY A 189 -7.86 -0.09 -8.98
C GLY A 189 -8.08 -0.70 -10.36
N ARG A 190 -8.98 -1.68 -10.45
CA ARG A 190 -9.22 -2.42 -11.70
C ARG A 190 -9.64 -1.55 -12.89
N GLU A 191 -10.35 -0.47 -12.64
CA GLU A 191 -10.86 0.47 -13.67
C GLU A 191 -10.47 1.92 -13.38
N ASN A 192 -9.61 2.15 -12.38
CA ASN A 192 -9.25 3.49 -11.91
C ASN A 192 -7.76 3.73 -12.09
N PHE A 193 -7.42 4.88 -12.66
CA PHE A 193 -6.06 5.40 -12.70
C PHE A 193 -6.04 6.82 -12.14
N HIS A 194 -4.97 7.16 -11.44
CA HIS A 194 -4.69 8.49 -10.95
C HIS A 194 -3.62 9.13 -11.83
N LEU A 195 -3.93 10.30 -12.38
CA LEU A 195 -3.01 11.12 -13.17
C LEU A 195 -2.62 12.35 -12.35
N THR A 196 -1.32 12.61 -12.23
CA THR A 196 -0.82 13.90 -11.75
C THR A 196 0.03 14.55 -12.83
N GLY A 197 -0.02 15.88 -12.89
CA GLY A 197 0.63 16.64 -13.95
C GLY A 197 0.30 18.12 -13.88
N ARG A 198 0.53 18.83 -14.98
CA ARG A 198 0.32 20.29 -15.08
C ARG A 198 -0.31 20.69 -16.41
N VAL A 199 -0.77 21.93 -16.48
CA VAL A 199 -1.32 22.56 -17.69
C VAL A 199 -0.35 23.65 -18.13
N ASP A 200 0.12 23.57 -19.37
CA ASP A 200 0.96 24.59 -20.04
C ASP A 200 0.14 25.34 -21.10
#